data_AF-A0A8J3FRV5-F1
#
_entry.id   AF-A0A8J3FRV5-F1
#
_cell.length_a   1.000
_cell.length_b   1.000
_cell.length_c   1.000
_cell.angle_alpha   90.00
_cell.angle_beta   90.00
_cell.angle_gamma   90.00
#
_symmetry.space_group_name_H-M   'P 1'
#
loop_
_entity.id
_entity.type
_entity.pdbx_description
1 polymer ?
#
loop_
_entity_poly.entity_id
_entity_poly.type
_entity_poly.pdbx_seq_one_letter_code
_entity_poly.pdbx_strand_id
1 'polypeptide(L)' 'MEEINPGNQVKGRLIFDVPKSTKLTAIELHDSVFSGGVTVALS' A
#
# COMPACT_ATOMS: atom_id res chain seq x y z
N MET A 1 -14.48 -9.63 6.71
CA MET A 1 -13.70 -8.39 6.47
C MET A 1 -14.10 -7.41 7.55
N GLU A 2 -13.14 -6.75 8.19
CA GLU A 2 -13.48 -5.68 9.13
C GLU A 2 -13.90 -4.43 8.35
N GLU A 3 -14.95 -3.74 8.83
CA GLU A 3 -15.34 -2.45 8.29
C GLU A 3 -14.35 -1.36 8.75
N ILE A 4 -13.83 -0.60 7.78
CA ILE A 4 -13.10 0.65 8.03
C ILE A 4 -14.13 1.77 8.22
N ASN A 5 -14.60 1.91 9.46
CA ASN A 5 -15.44 3.03 9.89
C ASN A 5 -14.56 4.20 10.38
N PRO A 6 -15.06 5.45 10.37
CA PRO A 6 -14.29 6.60 10.84
C PRO A 6 -13.71 6.39 12.24
N GLY A 7 -12.39 6.61 12.39
CA GLY A 7 -11.66 6.42 13.64
C GLY A 7 -11.09 5.00 13.83
N ASN A 8 -11.48 4.02 13.02
CA ASN A 8 -10.91 2.68 13.05
C ASN A 8 -9.60 2.61 12.26
N GLN A 9 -8.75 1.65 12.63
CA GLN A 9 -7.53 1.31 11.90
C GLN A 9 -7.54 -0.19 11.62
N VAL A 10 -7.17 -0.57 10.40
CA VAL A 10 -6.95 -1.98 10.04
C VAL A 10 -5.45 -2.23 9.89
N LYS A 11 -5.01 -3.44 10.24
CA LYS A 11 -3.64 -3.90 9.96
C LYS A 11 -3.70 -5.10 9.04
N GLY A 12 -2.88 -5.10 8.01
CA GLY A 12 -2.83 -6.17 7.02
C GLY A 12 -1.45 -6.29 6.39
N ARG A 13 -1.21 -7.43 5.73
CA ARG A 13 -0.05 -7.60 4.85
C ARG A 13 -0.52 -7.40 3.41
N LEU A 14 0.13 -6.49 2.69
CA LEU A 14 0.03 -6.42 1.25
C LEU A 14 1.09 -7.33 0.64
N ILE A 15 0.67 -8.24 -0.22
CA ILE A 15 1.55 -9.21 -0.89
C ILE A 15 1.48 -8.91 -2.38
N PHE A 16 2.65 -8.72 -2.98
CA PHE A 16 2.82 -8.54 -4.42
C PHE A 16 3.68 -9.68 -4.93
N ASP A 17 3.23 -10.33 -5.99
CA ASP A 17 4.06 -11.28 -6.72
C ASP A 17 4.94 -10.52 -7.71
N VAL A 18 6.25 -10.74 -7.63
CA VAL A 18 7.25 -10.04 -8.44
C VAL A 18 8.32 -11.00 -8.94
N PRO A 19 8.92 -10.76 -10.11
CA PRO A 19 10.05 -11.56 -10.58
C PRO A 19 11.19 -11.63 -9.56
N LYS A 20 11.85 -12.78 -9.49
CA LYS A 20 12.88 -13.08 -8.46
C LYS A 20 14.04 -12.09 -8.39
N SER A 21 14.33 -11.38 -9.48
CA SER A 21 15.44 -10.43 -9.58
C SER A 21 14.99 -8.96 -9.50
N THR A 22 13.72 -8.71 -9.20
CA THR A 22 13.19 -7.36 -9.05
C THR A 22 13.68 -6.75 -7.74
N LYS A 23 14.45 -5.67 -7.81
CA LYS A 23 14.75 -4.83 -6.64
C LYS A 23 13.62 -3.81 -6.47
N LEU A 24 12.83 -3.98 -5.42
CA LEU A 24 11.79 -3.02 -5.05
C LEU A 24 12.43 -1.76 -4.47
N THR A 25 11.89 -0.60 -4.82
CA THR A 25 12.43 0.72 -4.40
C THR A 25 11.43 1.52 -3.59
N ALA A 26 10.16 1.51 -3.98
CA ALA A 26 9.09 2.24 -3.31
C ALA A 26 7.73 1.58 -3.54
N ILE A 27 6.75 1.95 -2.71
CA ILE A 27 5.32 1.67 -2.91
C ILE A 27 4.59 3.02 -2.97
N GLU A 28 3.69 3.16 -3.94
CA GLU A 28 2.76 4.29 -4.01
C GLU A 28 1.37 3.85 -3.55
N LEU A 29 0.78 4.59 -2.62
CA LEU A 29 -0.51 4.29 -2.01
C LEU A 29 -1.50 5.41 -2.34
N HIS A 30 -2.63 5.05 -2.95
CA HIS A 30 -3.74 5.96 -3.24
C HIS A 30 -4.97 5.56 -2.41
N ASP A 31 -5.63 6.54 -1.79
CA ASP A 31 -6.89 6.34 -1.08
C ASP A 31 -8.12 6.50 -1.99
N SER A 32 -7.94 7.09 -3.16
CA SER A 32 -8.93 7.21 -4.22
C SER A 32 -8.29 7.41 -5.60
N VAL A 33 -9.08 7.20 -6.66
CA VAL A 33 -8.63 7.38 -8.07
C VAL A 33 -8.24 8.82 -8.43
N PHE A 34 -8.64 9.80 -7.61
CA PHE A 34 -8.33 11.22 -7.80
C PHE A 34 -7.24 11.72 -6.84
N SER A 35 -6.73 10.86 -5.96
CA SER A 35 -5.73 11.24 -4.98
C SER A 35 -4.33 11.37 -5.58
N GLY A 36 -3.56 12.33 -5.08
CA GLY A 36 -2.12 12.44 -5.40
C GLY A 36 -1.26 11.33 -4.79
N GLY A 37 -1.82 10.53 -3.87
CA GLY A 37 -1.16 9.41 -3.24
C GLY A 37 -0.05 9.78 -2.25
N VAL A 38 0.64 8.75 -1.74
CA VAL A 38 1.88 8.87 -0.97
C VAL A 38 2.88 7.82 -1.43
N THR A 39 4.15 8.22 -1.55
CA THR A 39 5.27 7.31 -1.88
C THR A 39 6.04 6.93 -0.62
N VAL A 40 6.23 5.63 -0.40
CA VAL A 40 7.00 5.06 0.70
C VAL A 40 8.22 4.35 0.14
N ALA A 41 9.43 4.77 0.52
CA ALA A 41 10.67 4.08 0.13
C ALA A 41 10.81 2.73 0.87
N LEU A 42 11.29 1.71 0.15
CA LEU A 42 11.54 0.35 0.65
C LEU A 42 13.02 0.09 0.96
N SER A 43 13.77 1.16 1.23
CA SER A 43 15.21 1.17 1.51
C SER A 43 15.59 0.35 2.74
#